data_AF-A0ABD1XWB6-F1
#
_entry.id   AF-A0ABD1XWB6-F1
#
_cell.length_a   1.000
_cell.length_b   1.000
_cell.length_c   1.000
_cell.angle_alpha   90.00
_cell.angle_beta   90.00
_cell.angle_gamma   90.00
#
_symmetry.space_group_name_H-M   'P 1'
#
loop_
_entity.id
_entity.type
_entity.pdbx_description
1 polymer ?
#
loop_
_entity_poly.entity_id
_entity_poly.type
_entity_poly.pdbx_seq_one_letter_code
_entity_poly.pdbx_strand_id
1 'polypeptide(L)'
;MSETALRNVNAVLRSERRSVTLKKAPMRVVLTGPNDENLDVGRGKAGRPDLPAIPAAVKPKSNSHVQMEAQTTDPPVVEIEYTLSEDLKPLEQPDVTLESLHSRLDSKDWLKVLEALGHVRRLALFHSSSMRHILNDVVALVVKAVKNPRSALCKTAIMASADLFKAYNDEMLDILDPLLLQLLLKATQDKKFVCEEAERALFNMASYTSPCPALEKLRPYVSHRNPRIRAKAGTCVYKCVSRLGVDGMNDYGLEQLIQIAAAQLNDQLPEARESARKLVVDLHAVYRQTSPLACPVSVATENADAETIEPSDPWEVFCLSSLNPLTAQAVLRVTCVTN
;
A
#
# COMPACT_ATOMS: atom_id res chain seq x y z
N MET A 1 -22.62 10.27 28.30
CA MET A 1 -21.25 10.72 27.94
C MET A 1 -21.33 12.07 27.25
N SER A 2 -20.38 12.98 27.46
CA SER A 2 -20.36 14.28 26.80
C SER A 2 -19.69 14.17 25.43
N GLU A 3 -20.34 14.70 24.38
CA GLU A 3 -19.87 14.75 22.99
C GLU A 3 -18.43 15.31 22.85
N THR A 4 -18.02 16.13 23.81
CA THR A 4 -16.68 16.74 23.90
C THR A 4 -15.55 15.74 24.13
N ALA A 5 -15.78 14.66 24.90
CA ALA A 5 -14.76 13.65 25.19
C ALA A 5 -14.43 12.81 23.94
N LEU A 6 -15.47 12.43 23.18
CA LEU A 6 -15.34 11.71 21.91
C LEU A 6 -14.64 12.56 20.84
N ARG A 7 -14.89 13.89 20.82
CA ARG A 7 -14.22 14.81 19.89
C ARG A 7 -12.71 14.93 20.16
N ASN A 8 -12.28 14.91 21.42
CA ASN A 8 -10.86 15.03 21.79
C ASN A 8 -10.03 13.79 21.43
N VAL A 9 -10.55 12.58 21.65
CA VAL A 9 -9.83 11.34 21.29
C VAL A 9 -9.75 11.16 19.78
N ASN A 10 -10.87 11.43 19.09
CA ASN A 10 -10.84 11.50 17.64
C ASN A 10 -9.79 12.53 17.18
N ALA A 11 -9.67 13.69 17.84
CA ALA A 11 -8.66 14.70 17.54
C ALA A 11 -7.21 14.24 17.80
N VAL A 12 -6.93 13.43 18.82
CA VAL A 12 -5.61 12.82 19.05
C VAL A 12 -5.28 11.81 17.95
N LEU A 13 -6.22 10.91 17.65
CA LEU A 13 -6.12 10.03 16.47
C LEU A 13 -5.98 10.86 15.18
N ARG A 14 -6.47 12.12 15.14
CA ARG A 14 -6.31 13.08 14.02
C ARG A 14 -4.98 13.83 14.01
N SER A 15 -4.36 14.16 15.14
CA SER A 15 -3.14 14.98 15.16
C SER A 15 -1.92 14.20 14.71
N GLU A 16 -1.89 12.89 14.95
CA GLU A 16 -0.90 11.98 14.37
C GLU A 16 -1.07 11.81 12.84
N ARG A 17 -2.16 12.33 12.24
CA ARG A 17 -2.45 12.26 10.79
C ARG A 17 -1.76 13.36 9.97
N ARG A 18 -1.10 14.34 10.60
CA ARG A 18 -0.42 15.46 9.90
C ARG A 18 1.10 15.32 9.96
N SER A 19 1.64 14.40 9.16
CA SER A 19 2.99 14.59 8.62
C SER A 19 3.08 13.96 7.24
N VAL A 20 3.87 14.63 6.38
CA VAL A 20 4.13 14.33 4.96
C VAL A 20 3.13 14.91 3.95
N THR A 21 3.09 16.24 3.85
CA THR A 21 3.03 16.92 2.54
C THR A 21 4.34 17.67 2.35
N LEU A 22 5.39 16.94 1.98
CA LEU A 22 6.58 17.56 1.43
C LEU A 22 6.25 17.93 -0.02
N LYS A 23 6.24 19.23 -0.34
CA LYS A 23 6.28 19.70 -1.73
C LYS A 23 7.57 19.17 -2.36
N LYS A 24 7.51 18.00 -3.01
CA LYS A 24 8.62 17.48 -3.83
C LYS A 24 8.48 18.09 -5.22
N ALA A 25 9.57 18.68 -5.71
CA ALA A 25 9.67 19.13 -7.10
C ALA A 25 9.42 17.95 -8.07
N PRO A 26 8.93 18.21 -9.29
CA PRO A 26 8.73 17.17 -10.30
C PRO A 26 10.03 16.40 -10.53
N MET A 27 9.98 15.07 -10.40
CA MET A 27 11.14 14.22 -10.63
C MET A 27 11.29 13.95 -12.13
N ARG A 28 12.48 14.26 -12.66
CA ARG A 28 12.88 13.96 -14.03
C ARG A 28 13.65 12.64 -14.05
N VAL A 29 13.29 11.70 -14.90
CA VAL A 29 14.00 10.42 -15.03
C VAL A 29 14.40 10.20 -16.48
N VAL A 30 15.70 10.07 -16.71
CA VAL A 30 16.29 9.66 -18.00
C VAL A 30 16.35 8.14 -18.02
N LEU A 31 15.73 7.51 -19.02
CA LEU A 31 15.79 6.06 -19.22
C LEU A 31 16.68 5.74 -20.42
N THR A 32 17.73 4.95 -20.20
CA THR A 32 18.53 4.33 -21.25
C THR A 32 17.95 2.93 -21.56
N GLY A 33 17.66 2.62 -22.82
CA GLY A 33 17.12 1.31 -23.23
C GLY A 33 18.23 0.28 -23.52
N PRO A 34 17.90 -0.93 -24.01
CA PRO A 34 16.74 -1.77 -23.74
C PRO A 34 17.20 -3.13 -23.18
N ASN A 35 17.09 -3.35 -21.87
CA ASN A 35 17.01 -4.68 -21.23
C ASN A 35 16.85 -4.44 -19.73
N ASP A 36 15.60 -4.36 -19.30
CA ASP A 36 15.24 -4.24 -17.89
C ASP A 36 14.51 -5.53 -17.50
N GLU A 37 15.16 -6.67 -17.81
CA GLU A 37 14.76 -7.98 -17.31
C GLU A 37 15.27 -8.14 -15.88
N ASN A 38 14.35 -8.37 -14.95
CA ASN A 38 14.61 -9.27 -13.84
C ASN A 38 13.30 -9.87 -13.36
N LEU A 39 13.04 -11.07 -13.87
CA LEU A 39 12.16 -12.08 -13.29
C LEU A 39 13.05 -13.28 -12.95
N ASP A 40 13.25 -13.55 -11.66
CA ASP A 40 13.28 -14.93 -11.10
C ASP A 40 13.29 -14.79 -9.56
N VAL A 41 12.23 -15.15 -8.83
CA VAL A 41 11.83 -16.50 -8.37
C VAL A 41 13.00 -17.27 -7.74
N GLY A 42 12.86 -17.53 -6.44
CA GLY A 42 13.89 -18.20 -5.64
C GLY A 42 14.11 -19.65 -6.02
N ARG A 43 15.37 -20.09 -5.93
CA ARG A 43 15.74 -21.50 -5.86
C ARG A 43 16.81 -21.72 -4.79
N GLY A 44 16.58 -22.76 -4.00
CA GLY A 44 17.30 -23.06 -2.77
C GLY A 44 18.75 -23.49 -2.94
N LYS A 45 19.49 -23.36 -1.84
CA LYS A 45 20.89 -23.77 -1.66
C LYS A 45 21.04 -25.30 -1.76
N ALA A 46 22.01 -25.75 -2.54
CA ALA A 46 22.74 -27.00 -2.29
C ALA A 46 24.16 -26.87 -2.88
N GLY A 47 25.17 -27.15 -2.07
CA GLY A 47 26.58 -26.88 -2.36
C GLY A 47 27.23 -27.85 -3.34
N ARG A 48 28.41 -27.46 -3.85
CA ARG A 48 29.43 -28.36 -4.41
C ARG A 48 30.85 -27.81 -4.15
N PRO A 49 31.88 -28.69 -4.07
CA PRO A 49 33.27 -28.32 -3.83
C PRO A 49 34.10 -28.16 -5.13
N ASP A 50 35.32 -27.67 -4.93
CA ASP A 50 36.38 -27.18 -5.84
C ASP A 50 36.98 -28.15 -6.89
N LEU A 51 37.76 -27.51 -7.79
CA LEU A 51 38.92 -27.97 -8.62
C LEU A 51 38.69 -28.08 -10.16
N PRO A 52 39.73 -27.95 -11.03
CA PRO A 52 40.22 -26.66 -11.52
C PRO A 52 40.48 -26.59 -13.06
N ALA A 53 40.87 -25.37 -13.48
CA ALA A 53 41.44 -24.84 -14.74
C ALA A 53 41.98 -25.76 -15.86
N ILE A 54 41.89 -25.26 -17.12
CA ILE A 54 42.90 -25.31 -18.21
C ILE A 54 42.52 -24.28 -19.32
N PRO A 55 43.49 -23.75 -20.11
CA PRO A 55 43.46 -22.37 -20.63
C PRO A 55 43.28 -22.20 -22.15
N ALA A 56 43.12 -20.91 -22.49
CA ALA A 56 43.10 -20.20 -23.77
C ALA A 56 43.72 -20.88 -25.02
N ALA A 57 42.96 -20.82 -26.12
CA ALA A 57 43.45 -21.05 -27.48
C ALA A 57 43.41 -19.76 -28.33
N VAL A 58 44.47 -19.63 -29.12
CA VAL A 58 44.95 -18.50 -29.91
C VAL A 58 44.06 -18.20 -31.14
N LYS A 59 43.86 -16.92 -31.45
CA LYS A 59 43.31 -16.44 -32.73
C LYS A 59 44.44 -16.20 -33.75
N PRO A 60 44.25 -16.49 -35.05
CA PRO A 60 45.02 -15.86 -36.12
C PRO A 60 44.27 -14.64 -36.69
N LYS A 61 45.07 -13.64 -37.12
CA LYS A 61 44.66 -12.41 -37.80
C LYS A 61 44.63 -12.59 -39.33
N SER A 62 43.73 -11.87 -40.01
CA SER A 62 43.82 -11.27 -41.36
C SER A 62 42.39 -11.12 -41.93
N ASN A 63 41.98 -10.15 -42.74
CA ASN A 63 42.50 -8.86 -43.19
C ASN A 63 41.28 -8.04 -43.66
N SER A 64 41.32 -6.72 -43.49
CA SER A 64 40.65 -5.64 -44.24
C SER A 64 39.39 -5.93 -45.11
N HIS A 65 38.25 -5.28 -44.79
CA HIS A 65 37.45 -4.55 -45.80
C HIS A 65 36.41 -3.59 -45.17
N VAL A 66 36.47 -2.32 -45.63
CA VAL A 66 35.41 -1.29 -45.75
C VAL A 66 34.67 -0.83 -44.49
N GLN A 67 34.99 0.41 -44.10
CA GLN A 67 34.14 1.28 -43.30
C GLN A 67 32.81 1.50 -44.04
N MET A 68 31.72 1.02 -43.43
CA MET A 68 30.40 1.61 -43.61
C MET A 68 30.05 2.17 -42.24
N GLU A 69 30.11 3.49 -42.10
CA GLU A 69 29.57 4.18 -40.92
C GLU A 69 28.06 3.92 -40.90
N ALA A 70 27.66 2.82 -40.26
CA ALA A 70 26.31 2.70 -39.75
C ALA A 70 26.19 3.80 -38.70
N GLN A 71 25.48 4.88 -39.04
CA GLN A 71 24.91 5.78 -38.06
C GLN A 71 24.02 4.93 -37.14
N THR A 72 24.61 4.42 -36.07
CA THR A 72 23.88 4.00 -34.89
C THR A 72 23.31 5.28 -34.30
N THR A 73 22.16 5.68 -34.82
CA THR A 73 21.29 6.62 -34.12
C THR A 73 20.91 5.91 -32.83
N ASP A 74 21.51 6.34 -31.73
CA ASP A 74 21.09 5.92 -30.39
C ASP A 74 19.57 6.06 -30.33
N PRO A 75 18.84 5.06 -29.80
CA PRO A 75 17.39 5.15 -29.72
C PRO A 75 17.03 6.44 -28.96
N PRO A 76 16.03 7.19 -29.44
CA PRO A 76 15.70 8.49 -28.87
C PRO A 76 15.42 8.34 -27.39
N VAL A 77 16.20 9.07 -26.57
CA VAL A 77 16.01 9.15 -25.13
C VAL A 77 14.69 9.89 -24.90
N VAL A 78 13.61 9.14 -24.63
CA VAL A 78 12.32 9.74 -24.29
C VAL A 78 12.38 10.13 -22.81
N GLU A 79 12.56 11.42 -22.56
CA GLU A 79 12.47 11.98 -21.22
C GLU A 79 11.00 12.09 -20.80
N ILE A 80 10.64 11.42 -19.72
CA ILE A 80 9.25 11.37 -19.23
C ILE A 80 9.15 12.25 -17.99
N GLU A 81 8.35 13.30 -18.11
CA GLU A 81 8.02 14.20 -17.00
C GLU A 81 6.83 13.67 -16.20
N TYR A 82 6.99 13.54 -14.88
CA TYR A 82 5.91 13.11 -13.99
C TYR A 82 5.26 14.33 -13.32
N THR A 83 4.16 14.81 -13.90
CA THR A 83 3.35 15.88 -13.31
C THR A 83 2.53 15.37 -12.13
N LEU A 84 2.57 16.07 -10.98
CA LEU A 84 1.76 15.73 -9.81
C LEU A 84 0.28 15.99 -10.07
N SER A 85 -0.59 15.33 -9.31
CA SER A 85 -2.04 15.41 -9.52
C SER A 85 -2.60 16.83 -9.29
N GLU A 86 -2.01 17.57 -8.35
CA GLU A 86 -2.31 18.98 -8.07
C GLU A 86 -1.91 19.94 -9.20
N ASP A 87 -0.96 19.53 -10.06
CA ASP A 87 -0.43 20.36 -11.14
C ASP A 87 -1.06 20.02 -12.51
N LEU A 88 -1.92 19.00 -12.57
CA LEU A 88 -2.63 18.63 -13.78
C LEU A 88 -3.67 19.70 -14.17
N LYS A 89 -3.89 19.84 -15.49
CA LYS A 89 -4.90 20.75 -16.05
C LYS A 89 -6.02 19.96 -16.73
N PRO A 90 -7.26 20.50 -16.79
CA PRO A 90 -8.37 19.89 -17.53
C PRO A 90 -8.04 19.66 -19.01
N LEU A 91 -8.73 18.71 -19.65
CA LEU A 91 -8.59 18.47 -21.10
C LEU A 91 -9.38 19.53 -21.89
N GLU A 92 -8.82 19.95 -23.03
CA GLU A 92 -9.51 20.88 -23.94
C GLU A 92 -10.67 20.20 -24.67
N GLN A 93 -10.49 18.93 -25.05
CA GLN A 93 -11.47 18.13 -25.78
C GLN A 93 -11.69 16.77 -25.07
N PRO A 94 -12.39 16.76 -23.91
CA PRO A 94 -12.57 15.55 -23.11
C PRO A 94 -13.34 14.46 -23.87
N ASP A 95 -14.37 14.81 -24.66
CA ASP A 95 -15.21 13.83 -25.36
C ASP A 95 -14.42 13.06 -26.44
N VAL A 96 -13.69 13.78 -27.29
CA VAL A 96 -12.80 13.18 -28.31
C VAL A 96 -11.72 12.30 -27.66
N THR A 97 -11.17 12.76 -26.54
CA THR A 97 -10.18 11.98 -25.78
C THR A 97 -10.80 10.70 -25.24
N LEU A 98 -12.04 10.77 -24.75
CA LEU A 98 -12.76 9.64 -24.19
C LEU A 98 -13.11 8.59 -25.25
N GLU A 99 -13.60 9.01 -26.42
CA GLU A 99 -13.94 8.13 -27.55
C GLU A 99 -12.76 7.26 -28.01
N SER A 100 -11.55 7.84 -28.03
CA SER A 100 -10.34 7.12 -28.45
C SER A 100 -9.61 6.42 -27.29
N LEU A 101 -9.97 6.67 -26.03
CA LEU A 101 -9.21 6.30 -24.84
C LEU A 101 -8.90 4.81 -24.78
N HIS A 102 -9.92 3.97 -24.94
CA HIS A 102 -9.79 2.51 -24.85
C HIS A 102 -8.77 1.98 -25.86
N SER A 103 -8.89 2.38 -27.12
CA SER A 103 -7.98 1.94 -28.20
C SER A 103 -6.53 2.35 -27.95
N ARG A 104 -6.31 3.51 -27.32
CA ARG A 104 -4.97 4.02 -27.02
C ARG A 104 -4.35 3.34 -25.81
N LEU A 105 -5.15 3.04 -24.78
CA LEU A 105 -4.72 2.26 -23.62
C LEU A 105 -4.38 0.81 -23.98
N ASP A 106 -5.05 0.22 -24.99
CA ASP A 106 -4.77 -1.14 -25.46
C ASP A 106 -3.71 -1.21 -26.58
N SER A 107 -3.10 -0.08 -26.91
CA SER A 107 -2.06 0.00 -27.95
C SER A 107 -0.85 -0.87 -27.63
N LYS A 108 -0.22 -1.42 -28.68
CA LYS A 108 1.09 -2.11 -28.58
C LYS A 108 2.24 -1.11 -28.41
N ASP A 109 2.06 0.11 -28.88
CA ASP A 109 3.00 1.21 -28.68
C ASP A 109 2.85 1.76 -27.26
N TRP A 110 3.86 1.50 -26.43
CA TRP A 110 3.86 1.87 -25.02
C TRP A 110 3.85 3.39 -24.79
N LEU A 111 4.32 4.20 -25.75
CA LEU A 111 4.26 5.66 -25.64
C LEU A 111 2.82 6.16 -25.78
N LYS A 112 2.05 5.56 -26.69
CA LYS A 112 0.60 5.84 -26.80
C LYS A 112 -0.16 5.45 -25.54
N VAL A 113 0.21 4.33 -24.91
CA VAL A 113 -0.38 3.91 -23.63
C VAL A 113 0.02 4.90 -22.53
N LEU A 114 1.28 5.34 -22.48
CA LEU A 114 1.76 6.30 -21.49
C LEU A 114 1.02 7.65 -21.58
N GLU A 115 0.84 8.16 -22.79
CA GLU A 115 0.06 9.37 -23.04
C GLU A 115 -1.42 9.19 -22.65
N ALA A 116 -2.01 8.04 -23.01
CA ALA A 116 -3.39 7.71 -22.64
C ALA A 116 -3.58 7.60 -21.12
N LEU A 117 -2.60 7.07 -20.37
CA LEU A 117 -2.63 7.08 -18.90
C LEU A 117 -2.61 8.51 -18.35
N GLY A 118 -1.87 9.42 -18.98
CA GLY A 118 -1.94 10.86 -18.67
C GLY A 118 -3.35 11.42 -18.86
N HIS A 119 -4.06 10.98 -19.90
CA HIS A 119 -5.46 11.33 -20.12
C HIS A 119 -6.41 10.70 -19.11
N VAL A 120 -6.20 9.44 -18.71
CA VAL A 120 -6.97 8.81 -17.61
C VAL A 120 -6.89 9.66 -16.35
N ARG A 121 -5.70 10.14 -15.99
CA ARG A 121 -5.50 11.02 -14.82
C ARG A 121 -6.32 12.30 -14.91
N ARG A 122 -6.25 12.99 -16.05
CA ARG A 122 -6.99 14.25 -16.28
C ARG A 122 -8.49 14.02 -16.34
N LEU A 123 -8.94 12.96 -16.99
CA LEU A 123 -10.37 12.58 -17.03
C LEU A 123 -10.88 12.23 -15.64
N ALA A 124 -10.15 11.45 -14.85
CA ALA A 124 -10.54 11.11 -13.49
C ALA A 124 -10.69 12.37 -12.60
N LEU A 125 -9.77 13.33 -12.69
CA LEU A 125 -9.78 14.49 -11.80
C LEU A 125 -10.73 15.62 -12.24
N PHE A 126 -10.94 15.80 -13.54
CA PHE A 126 -11.68 16.96 -14.08
C PHE A 126 -12.98 16.59 -14.81
N HIS A 127 -13.15 15.32 -15.20
CA HIS A 127 -14.25 14.83 -16.03
C HIS A 127 -14.74 13.44 -15.58
N SER A 128 -14.78 13.20 -14.25
CA SER A 128 -15.00 11.87 -13.67
C SER A 128 -16.33 11.23 -14.11
N SER A 129 -17.38 12.04 -14.23
CA SER A 129 -18.72 11.61 -14.67
C SER A 129 -18.70 10.98 -16.06
N SER A 130 -17.96 11.57 -17.00
CA SER A 130 -17.92 11.11 -18.39
C SER A 130 -17.26 9.73 -18.52
N MET A 131 -16.21 9.44 -17.75
CA MET A 131 -15.48 8.16 -17.82
C MET A 131 -16.13 7.03 -16.99
N ARG A 132 -17.12 7.34 -16.12
CA ARG A 132 -17.74 6.36 -15.20
C ARG A 132 -18.29 5.12 -15.91
N HIS A 133 -18.93 5.28 -17.07
CA HIS A 133 -19.53 4.16 -17.80
C HIS A 133 -18.53 3.16 -18.40
N ILE A 134 -17.26 3.53 -18.53
CA ILE A 134 -16.16 2.67 -18.99
C ILE A 134 -15.11 2.40 -17.90
N LEU A 135 -15.40 2.74 -16.64
CA LEU A 135 -14.42 2.68 -15.55
C LEU A 135 -13.80 1.29 -15.40
N ASN A 136 -14.60 0.23 -15.49
CA ASN A 136 -14.14 -1.16 -15.36
C ASN A 136 -13.09 -1.51 -16.43
N ASP A 137 -13.36 -1.16 -17.69
CA ASP A 137 -12.45 -1.44 -18.81
C ASP A 137 -11.17 -0.61 -18.69
N VAL A 138 -11.29 0.67 -18.30
CA VAL A 138 -10.13 1.54 -18.04
C VAL A 138 -9.26 0.95 -16.92
N VAL A 139 -9.85 0.53 -15.81
CA VAL A 139 -9.10 -0.07 -14.69
C VAL A 139 -8.42 -1.37 -15.11
N ALA A 140 -9.08 -2.22 -15.91
CA ALA A 140 -8.45 -3.43 -16.44
C ALA A 140 -7.20 -3.12 -17.28
N LEU A 141 -7.26 -2.08 -18.12
CA LEU A 141 -6.12 -1.63 -18.92
C LEU A 141 -5.04 -0.93 -18.06
N VAL A 142 -5.42 -0.20 -17.02
CA VAL A 142 -4.47 0.34 -16.02
C VAL A 142 -3.73 -0.80 -15.31
N VAL A 143 -4.42 -1.87 -14.90
CA VAL A 143 -3.79 -3.06 -14.31
C VAL A 143 -2.79 -3.69 -15.28
N LYS A 144 -3.14 -3.82 -16.56
CA LYS A 144 -2.22 -4.28 -17.62
C LYS A 144 -0.98 -3.39 -17.70
N ALA A 145 -1.14 -2.07 -17.60
CA ALA A 145 -0.03 -1.12 -17.62
C ALA A 145 0.84 -1.16 -16.34
N VAL A 146 0.23 -1.33 -15.15
CA VAL A 146 0.98 -1.53 -13.88
C VAL A 146 1.86 -2.78 -13.98
N LYS A 147 1.38 -3.86 -14.61
CA LYS A 147 2.16 -5.10 -14.80
C LYS A 147 3.33 -4.95 -15.76
N ASN A 148 3.40 -3.87 -16.55
CA ASN A 148 4.43 -3.70 -17.56
C ASN A 148 5.84 -3.60 -16.94
N PRO A 149 6.88 -4.22 -17.54
CA PRO A 149 8.25 -4.14 -17.01
C PRO A 149 8.88 -2.75 -17.19
N ARG A 150 8.37 -1.93 -18.13
CA ARG A 150 8.86 -0.56 -18.32
C ARG A 150 8.47 0.28 -17.13
N SER A 151 9.48 0.70 -16.38
CA SER A 151 9.32 1.39 -15.11
C SER A 151 8.57 2.73 -15.26
N ALA A 152 8.73 3.46 -16.38
CA ALA A 152 7.96 4.67 -16.63
C ALA A 152 6.47 4.43 -16.91
N LEU A 153 6.15 3.39 -17.69
CA LEU A 153 4.76 3.03 -17.93
C LEU A 153 4.09 2.54 -16.64
N CYS A 154 4.78 1.66 -15.91
CA CYS A 154 4.34 1.16 -14.62
C CYS A 154 4.09 2.32 -13.64
N LYS A 155 5.04 3.25 -13.49
CA LYS A 155 4.90 4.41 -12.59
C LYS A 155 3.71 5.28 -12.99
N THR A 156 3.56 5.60 -14.27
CA THR A 156 2.45 6.43 -14.76
C THR A 156 1.09 5.76 -14.50
N ALA A 157 1.01 4.43 -14.67
CA ALA A 157 -0.19 3.67 -14.37
C ALA A 157 -0.52 3.64 -12.86
N ILE A 158 0.50 3.59 -12.00
CA ILE A 158 0.31 3.70 -10.54
C ILE A 158 -0.17 5.12 -10.17
N MET A 159 0.38 6.17 -10.78
CA MET A 159 -0.12 7.54 -10.60
C MET A 159 -1.58 7.67 -11.04
N ALA A 160 -1.95 7.05 -12.16
CA ALA A 160 -3.34 6.97 -12.60
C ALA A 160 -4.23 6.23 -11.59
N SER A 161 -3.75 5.12 -11.03
CA SER A 161 -4.46 4.39 -9.97
C SER A 161 -4.74 5.28 -8.75
N ALA A 162 -3.76 6.07 -8.33
CA ALA A 162 -3.90 7.00 -7.21
C ALA A 162 -4.96 8.10 -7.47
N ASP A 163 -5.07 8.57 -8.72
CA ASP A 163 -6.08 9.56 -9.14
C ASP A 163 -7.47 8.93 -9.28
N LEU A 164 -7.55 7.69 -9.76
CA LEU A 164 -8.79 6.92 -9.82
C LEU A 164 -9.39 6.68 -8.42
N PHE A 165 -8.56 6.31 -7.43
CA PHE A 165 -9.04 6.19 -6.04
C PHE A 165 -9.63 7.48 -5.50
N LYS A 166 -9.01 8.62 -5.81
CA LYS A 166 -9.48 9.94 -5.39
C LYS A 166 -10.76 10.36 -6.09
N ALA A 167 -10.94 9.99 -7.35
CA ALA A 167 -12.06 10.40 -8.17
C ALA A 167 -13.33 9.56 -7.96
N TYR A 168 -13.15 8.24 -7.80
CA TYR A 168 -14.25 7.27 -7.83
C TYR A 168 -14.52 6.63 -6.46
N ASN A 169 -13.64 6.82 -5.47
CA ASN A 169 -13.84 6.38 -4.08
C ASN A 169 -14.32 4.91 -4.02
N ASP A 170 -15.52 4.66 -3.48
CA ASP A 170 -16.08 3.33 -3.25
C ASP A 170 -16.42 2.56 -4.53
N GLU A 171 -16.65 3.24 -5.66
CA GLU A 171 -16.86 2.56 -6.95
C GLU A 171 -15.61 1.77 -7.36
N MET A 172 -14.43 2.13 -6.85
CA MET A 172 -13.21 1.37 -7.10
C MET A 172 -13.19 0.03 -6.37
N LEU A 173 -13.95 -0.15 -5.28
CA LEU A 173 -13.88 -1.35 -4.44
C LEU A 173 -14.36 -2.60 -5.18
N ASP A 174 -15.35 -2.46 -6.06
CA ASP A 174 -15.91 -3.58 -6.85
C ASP A 174 -14.90 -4.14 -7.86
N ILE A 175 -13.94 -3.32 -8.29
CA ILE A 175 -12.92 -3.65 -9.30
C ILE A 175 -11.48 -3.64 -8.75
N LEU A 176 -11.34 -3.49 -7.43
CA LEU A 176 -10.06 -3.28 -6.77
C LEU A 176 -9.15 -4.51 -6.81
N ASP A 177 -9.70 -5.72 -6.69
CA ASP A 177 -8.94 -6.95 -6.43
C ASP A 177 -7.72 -7.16 -7.35
N PRO A 178 -7.85 -7.12 -8.69
CA PRO A 178 -6.71 -7.28 -9.58
C PRO A 178 -5.70 -6.13 -9.47
N LEU A 179 -6.15 -4.92 -9.15
CA LEU A 179 -5.28 -3.75 -9.00
C LEU A 179 -4.53 -3.76 -7.66
N LEU A 180 -5.20 -4.10 -6.56
CA LEU A 180 -4.63 -4.13 -5.22
C LEU A 180 -3.43 -5.07 -5.12
N LEU A 181 -3.55 -6.30 -5.64
CA LEU A 181 -2.43 -7.24 -5.66
C LEU A 181 -1.23 -6.64 -6.43
N GLN A 182 -1.47 -5.99 -7.57
CA GLN A 182 -0.38 -5.40 -8.35
C GLN A 182 0.26 -4.22 -7.63
N LEU A 183 -0.52 -3.35 -6.98
CA LEU A 183 0.02 -2.24 -6.19
C LEU A 183 0.86 -2.75 -5.02
N LEU A 184 0.40 -3.77 -4.29
CA LEU A 184 1.17 -4.41 -3.22
C LEU A 184 2.47 -5.02 -3.74
N LEU A 185 2.45 -5.71 -4.88
CA LEU A 185 3.66 -6.25 -5.50
C LEU A 185 4.63 -5.12 -5.87
N LYS A 186 4.15 -4.04 -6.49
CA LYS A 186 4.97 -2.90 -6.88
C LYS A 186 5.51 -2.09 -5.70
N ALA A 187 4.81 -2.07 -4.57
CA ALA A 187 5.28 -1.48 -3.30
C ALA A 187 6.33 -2.34 -2.57
N THR A 188 6.74 -3.48 -3.12
CA THR A 188 7.73 -4.39 -2.50
C THR A 188 8.95 -4.66 -3.36
N GLN A 189 9.05 -4.01 -4.52
CA GLN A 189 10.15 -4.13 -5.46
C GLN A 189 11.33 -3.23 -5.08
N ASP A 190 12.48 -3.43 -5.74
CA ASP A 190 13.72 -2.74 -5.40
C ASP A 190 13.87 -1.36 -6.11
N LYS A 191 13.08 -1.09 -7.15
CA LYS A 191 13.06 0.22 -7.85
C LYS A 191 12.34 1.27 -7.00
N LYS A 192 13.10 1.97 -6.16
CA LYS A 192 12.62 2.98 -5.20
C LYS A 192 11.55 3.93 -5.75
N PHE A 193 11.79 4.51 -6.92
CA PHE A 193 10.86 5.51 -7.50
C PHE A 193 9.50 4.94 -7.91
N VAL A 194 9.41 3.63 -8.21
CA VAL A 194 8.14 2.94 -8.49
C VAL A 194 7.51 2.43 -7.19
N CYS A 195 8.35 1.95 -6.27
CA CYS A 195 7.93 1.50 -4.95
C CYS A 195 7.25 2.61 -4.15
N GLU A 196 7.88 3.79 -4.03
CA GLU A 196 7.31 4.97 -3.36
C GLU A 196 5.98 5.40 -3.98
N GLU A 197 5.88 5.31 -5.31
CA GLU A 197 4.64 5.64 -6.03
C GLU A 197 3.51 4.66 -5.70
N ALA A 198 3.83 3.35 -5.63
CA ALA A 198 2.87 2.32 -5.29
C ALA A 198 2.39 2.44 -3.84
N GLU A 199 3.29 2.75 -2.91
CA GLU A 199 2.93 3.06 -1.53
C GLU A 199 1.99 4.27 -1.45
N ARG A 200 2.24 5.32 -2.23
CA ARG A 200 1.35 6.49 -2.32
C ARG A 200 -0.03 6.11 -2.87
N ALA A 201 -0.09 5.28 -3.91
CA ALA A 201 -1.36 4.80 -4.45
C ALA A 201 -2.16 3.97 -3.44
N LEU A 202 -1.50 3.07 -2.69
CA LEU A 202 -2.10 2.30 -1.60
C LEU A 202 -2.60 3.22 -0.46
N PHE A 203 -1.83 4.26 -0.13
CA PHE A 203 -2.26 5.28 0.82
C PHE A 203 -3.53 6.02 0.36
N ASN A 204 -3.59 6.39 -0.94
CA ASN A 204 -4.78 7.01 -1.52
C ASN A 204 -5.98 6.08 -1.47
N MET A 205 -5.82 4.81 -1.85
CA MET A 205 -6.89 3.81 -1.72
C MET A 205 -7.44 3.78 -0.30
N ALA A 206 -6.57 3.62 0.70
CA ALA A 206 -6.95 3.58 2.12
C ALA A 206 -7.45 4.93 2.67
N SER A 207 -7.33 6.03 1.92
CA SER A 207 -7.78 7.38 2.32
C SER A 207 -9.08 7.82 1.67
N TYR A 208 -9.37 7.34 0.45
CA TYR A 208 -10.53 7.78 -0.35
C TYR A 208 -11.66 6.75 -0.42
N THR A 209 -11.38 5.48 -0.13
CA THR A 209 -12.43 4.45 -0.01
C THR A 209 -13.00 4.41 1.41
N SER A 210 -14.18 3.83 1.57
CA SER A 210 -14.81 3.56 2.86
C SER A 210 -13.98 2.52 3.63
N PRO A 211 -13.65 2.77 4.91
CA PRO A 211 -12.72 1.92 5.62
C PRO A 211 -13.14 0.45 5.78
N CYS A 212 -14.40 0.15 6.13
CA CYS A 212 -14.82 -1.25 6.37
C CYS A 212 -14.72 -2.11 5.10
N PRO A 213 -15.28 -1.72 3.94
CA PRO A 213 -15.10 -2.49 2.71
C PRO A 213 -13.62 -2.62 2.28
N ALA A 214 -12.82 -1.55 2.45
CA ALA A 214 -11.40 -1.60 2.15
C ALA A 214 -10.63 -2.58 3.05
N LEU A 215 -11.02 -2.69 4.33
CA LEU A 215 -10.47 -3.68 5.26
C LEU A 215 -10.75 -5.10 4.79
N GLU A 216 -11.98 -5.40 4.36
CA GLU A 216 -12.32 -6.73 3.83
C GLU A 216 -11.49 -7.09 2.59
N LYS A 217 -11.24 -6.12 1.71
CA LYS A 217 -10.36 -6.29 0.55
C LYS A 217 -8.89 -6.52 0.93
N LEU A 218 -8.42 -5.92 2.03
CA LEU A 218 -7.03 -6.03 2.50
C LEU A 218 -6.75 -7.28 3.34
N ARG A 219 -7.78 -7.84 3.99
CA ARG A 219 -7.66 -8.95 4.94
C ARG A 219 -6.89 -10.18 4.40
N PRO A 220 -7.05 -10.62 3.14
CA PRO A 220 -6.27 -11.75 2.62
C PRO A 220 -4.76 -11.50 2.57
N TYR A 221 -4.34 -10.23 2.50
CA TYR A 221 -2.95 -9.84 2.27
C TYR A 221 -2.12 -9.71 3.54
N VAL A 222 -2.74 -9.47 4.70
CA VAL A 222 -2.03 -9.50 5.99
C VAL A 222 -1.58 -10.91 6.37
N SER A 223 -2.17 -11.96 5.80
CA SER A 223 -1.74 -13.36 5.95
C SER A 223 -0.95 -13.89 4.75
N HIS A 224 -0.49 -13.01 3.85
CA HIS A 224 0.17 -13.42 2.61
C HIS A 224 1.51 -14.13 2.85
N ARG A 225 1.89 -15.11 2.02
CA ARG A 225 3.16 -15.86 2.18
C ARG A 225 4.40 -14.98 2.15
N ASN A 226 4.40 -13.94 1.30
CA ASN A 226 5.48 -12.96 1.20
C ASN A 226 5.41 -11.92 2.34
N PRO A 227 6.41 -11.85 3.24
CA PRO A 227 6.43 -10.89 4.36
C PRO A 227 6.38 -9.43 3.91
N ARG A 228 6.98 -9.08 2.76
CA ARG A 228 6.94 -7.70 2.24
C ARG A 228 5.52 -7.25 1.92
N ILE A 229 4.70 -8.16 1.37
CA ILE A 229 3.28 -7.87 1.09
C ILE A 229 2.50 -7.72 2.38
N ARG A 230 2.74 -8.60 3.38
CA ARG A 230 2.10 -8.49 4.70
C ARG A 230 2.37 -7.13 5.34
N ALA A 231 3.61 -6.65 5.30
CA ALA A 231 3.95 -5.31 5.80
C ALA A 231 3.17 -4.19 5.12
N LYS A 232 3.11 -4.17 3.78
CA LYS A 232 2.36 -3.14 3.05
C LYS A 232 0.86 -3.22 3.30
N ALA A 233 0.31 -4.43 3.36
CA ALA A 233 -1.10 -4.65 3.70
C ALA A 233 -1.41 -4.20 5.14
N GLY A 234 -0.54 -4.52 6.10
CA GLY A 234 -0.69 -4.12 7.50
C GLY A 234 -0.71 -2.60 7.68
N THR A 235 0.13 -1.87 6.96
CA THR A 235 0.11 -0.39 6.93
C THR A 235 -1.22 0.15 6.37
N CYS A 236 -1.76 -0.46 5.31
CA CYS A 236 -3.06 -0.07 4.75
C CYS A 236 -4.22 -0.39 5.69
N VAL A 237 -4.18 -1.55 6.36
CA VAL A 237 -5.17 -1.95 7.37
C VAL A 237 -5.19 -0.94 8.51
N TYR A 238 -4.03 -0.63 9.11
CA TYR A 238 -3.95 0.36 10.18
C TYR A 238 -4.49 1.73 9.73
N LYS A 239 -4.20 2.15 8.50
CA LYS A 239 -4.75 3.39 7.92
C LYS A 239 -6.27 3.37 7.80
N CYS A 240 -6.87 2.25 7.40
CA CYS A 240 -8.32 2.13 7.34
C CYS A 240 -8.92 2.14 8.75
N VAL A 241 -8.38 1.34 9.68
CA VAL A 241 -8.90 1.28 11.06
C VAL A 241 -8.82 2.63 11.76
N SER A 242 -7.69 3.33 11.68
CA SER A 242 -7.54 4.68 12.27
C SER A 242 -8.51 5.72 11.70
N ARG A 243 -9.09 5.49 10.52
CA ARG A 243 -10.15 6.34 9.92
C ARG A 243 -11.55 6.03 10.43
N LEU A 244 -11.80 4.84 10.97
CA LEU A 244 -13.09 4.46 11.57
C LEU A 244 -13.45 5.34 12.77
N GLY A 245 -12.44 5.77 13.54
CA GLY A 245 -12.65 6.43 14.83
C GLY A 245 -13.23 5.47 15.87
N VAL A 246 -13.53 5.98 17.05
CA VAL A 246 -13.99 5.17 18.21
C VAL A 246 -15.24 4.37 17.85
N ASP A 247 -16.29 5.06 17.37
CA ASP A 247 -17.59 4.42 17.08
C ASP A 247 -17.46 3.37 15.96
N GLY A 248 -16.77 3.70 14.87
CA GLY A 248 -16.58 2.76 13.77
C GLY A 248 -15.72 1.54 14.14
N MET A 249 -14.76 1.67 15.06
CA MET A 249 -14.01 0.52 15.56
C MET A 249 -14.88 -0.42 16.42
N ASN A 250 -15.80 0.14 17.21
CA ASN A 250 -16.78 -0.66 17.96
C ASN A 250 -17.77 -1.35 17.04
N ASP A 251 -18.31 -0.61 16.06
CA ASP A 251 -19.29 -1.14 15.09
C ASP A 251 -18.69 -2.24 14.23
N TYR A 252 -17.42 -2.11 13.83
CA TYR A 252 -16.71 -3.16 13.11
C TYR A 252 -16.40 -4.38 14.01
N GLY A 253 -16.15 -4.12 15.29
CA GLY A 253 -15.88 -5.13 16.31
C GLY A 253 -14.40 -5.16 16.72
N LEU A 254 -14.14 -4.86 17.99
CA LEU A 254 -12.79 -4.83 18.55
C LEU A 254 -12.11 -6.20 18.53
N GLU A 255 -12.87 -7.28 18.67
CA GLU A 255 -12.37 -8.66 18.60
C GLU A 255 -11.72 -8.95 17.24
N GLN A 256 -12.41 -8.59 16.15
CA GLN A 256 -11.93 -8.80 14.79
C GLN A 256 -10.68 -7.96 14.52
N LEU A 257 -10.67 -6.72 14.98
CA LEU A 257 -9.52 -5.81 14.83
C LEU A 257 -8.30 -6.28 15.62
N ILE A 258 -8.49 -6.76 16.87
CA ILE A 258 -7.38 -7.25 17.67
C ILE A 258 -6.80 -8.55 17.10
N GLN A 259 -7.63 -9.43 16.54
CA GLN A 259 -7.17 -10.63 15.81
C GLN A 259 -6.29 -10.27 14.61
N ILE A 260 -6.69 -9.27 13.81
CA ILE A 260 -5.91 -8.79 12.67
C ILE A 260 -4.56 -8.21 13.14
N ALA A 261 -4.58 -7.36 14.17
CA ALA A 261 -3.37 -6.74 14.71
C ALA A 261 -2.40 -7.80 15.26
N ALA A 262 -2.93 -8.73 16.06
CA ALA A 262 -2.12 -9.71 16.76
C ALA A 262 -1.47 -10.72 15.81
N ALA A 263 -2.10 -11.03 14.68
CA ALA A 263 -1.52 -11.84 13.61
C ALA A 263 -0.26 -11.18 12.98
N GLN A 264 -0.07 -9.87 13.13
CA GLN A 264 1.07 -9.12 12.58
C GLN A 264 2.14 -8.77 13.63
N LEU A 265 1.86 -8.91 14.93
CA LEU A 265 2.80 -8.51 16.00
C LEU A 265 4.13 -9.27 15.96
N ASN A 266 4.09 -10.53 15.52
CA ASN A 266 5.26 -11.40 15.39
C ASN A 266 5.75 -11.53 13.93
N ASP A 267 5.33 -10.62 13.05
CA ASP A 267 5.77 -10.66 11.65
C ASP A 267 7.29 -10.52 11.53
N GLN A 268 7.88 -10.99 10.43
CA GLN A 268 9.33 -10.89 10.18
C GLN A 268 9.77 -9.46 9.92
N LEU A 269 8.93 -8.62 9.28
CA LEU A 269 9.30 -7.25 8.94
C LEU A 269 8.93 -6.25 10.04
N PRO A 270 9.83 -5.30 10.36
CA PRO A 270 9.57 -4.29 11.37
C PRO A 270 8.38 -3.39 11.03
N GLU A 271 8.16 -3.09 9.74
CA GLU A 271 7.04 -2.28 9.26
C GLU A 271 5.68 -2.91 9.60
N ALA A 272 5.53 -4.22 9.39
CA ALA A 272 4.31 -4.95 9.77
C ALA A 272 4.06 -4.88 11.29
N ARG A 273 5.11 -5.17 12.07
CA ARG A 273 5.02 -5.14 13.54
C ARG A 273 4.72 -3.74 14.08
N GLU A 274 5.24 -2.69 13.46
CA GLU A 274 4.99 -1.30 13.86
C GLU A 274 3.53 -0.91 13.63
N SER A 275 2.99 -1.19 12.44
CA SER A 275 1.57 -0.95 12.15
C SER A 275 0.65 -1.74 13.10
N ALA A 276 1.03 -2.98 13.43
CA ALA A 276 0.32 -3.81 14.39
C ALA A 276 0.34 -3.23 15.82
N ARG A 277 1.50 -2.76 16.29
CA ARG A 277 1.63 -2.12 17.62
C ARG A 277 0.75 -0.88 17.73
N LYS A 278 0.78 0.00 16.72
CA LYS A 278 -0.07 1.20 16.69
C LYS A 278 -1.55 0.83 16.76
N LEU A 279 -1.97 -0.15 15.97
CA LEU A 279 -3.34 -0.65 16.00
C LEU A 279 -3.72 -1.18 17.39
N VAL A 280 -2.86 -1.97 18.04
CA VAL A 280 -3.11 -2.47 19.41
C VAL A 280 -3.27 -1.33 20.42
N VAL A 281 -2.43 -0.29 20.34
CA VAL A 281 -2.52 0.88 21.23
C VAL A 281 -3.84 1.62 21.03
N ASP A 282 -4.25 1.85 19.78
CA ASP A 282 -5.53 2.48 19.45
C ASP A 282 -6.72 1.65 19.97
N LEU A 283 -6.70 0.34 19.77
CA LEU A 283 -7.75 -0.57 20.23
C LEU A 283 -7.86 -0.60 21.76
N HIS A 284 -6.73 -0.60 22.47
CA HIS A 284 -6.71 -0.52 23.93
C HIS A 284 -7.29 0.80 24.42
N ALA A 285 -6.95 1.92 23.77
CA ALA A 285 -7.50 3.23 24.10
C ALA A 285 -9.03 3.28 23.88
N VAL A 286 -9.53 2.69 22.80
CA VAL A 286 -10.97 2.57 22.51
C VAL A 286 -11.67 1.67 23.52
N TYR A 287 -11.08 0.51 23.84
CA TYR A 287 -11.64 -0.42 24.83
C TYR A 287 -11.80 0.23 26.20
N ARG A 288 -10.78 0.98 26.68
CA ARG A 288 -10.86 1.71 27.95
C ARG A 288 -11.95 2.78 27.99
N GLN A 289 -12.33 3.35 26.84
CA GLN A 289 -13.37 4.38 26.78
C GLN A 289 -14.78 3.79 26.70
N THR A 290 -14.91 2.57 26.21
CA THR A 290 -16.19 1.93 25.87
C THR A 290 -16.59 0.87 26.89
N SER A 291 -15.63 0.30 27.61
CA SER A 291 -15.88 -0.67 28.67
C SER A 291 -16.50 0.01 29.90
N PRO A 292 -17.70 -0.42 30.36
CA PRO A 292 -18.36 0.11 31.56
C PRO A 292 -17.55 -0.11 32.85
N LEU A 293 -16.58 -1.03 32.83
CA LEU A 293 -15.73 -1.41 33.96
C LEU A 293 -14.46 -0.54 34.07
N ALA A 294 -14.24 0.41 33.15
CA ALA A 294 -13.04 1.26 33.12
C ALA A 294 -13.10 2.48 34.06
N CYS A 295 -14.02 2.52 35.04
CA CYS A 295 -13.99 3.53 36.09
C CYS A 295 -13.04 3.12 37.22
N PRO A 296 -11.97 3.87 37.51
CA PRO A 296 -11.26 3.73 38.77
C PRO A 296 -12.09 4.46 39.83
N VAL A 297 -13.11 3.80 40.39
CA VAL A 297 -13.67 4.25 41.68
C VAL A 297 -12.75 3.68 42.74
N SER A 298 -11.82 4.51 43.20
CA SER A 298 -11.11 4.33 44.45
C SER A 298 -12.13 4.23 45.59
N VAL A 299 -12.55 3.02 45.94
CA VAL A 299 -13.06 2.73 47.27
C VAL A 299 -11.97 1.93 47.96
N ALA A 300 -11.10 2.65 48.67
CA ALA A 300 -10.27 2.03 49.69
C ALA A 300 -11.22 1.37 50.69
N THR A 301 -11.34 0.04 50.60
CA THR A 301 -11.91 -0.76 51.68
C THR A 301 -10.74 -1.48 52.30
N GLU A 302 -10.25 -0.89 53.40
CA GLU A 302 -9.43 -1.59 54.37
C GLU A 302 -10.23 -2.80 54.84
N ASN A 303 -9.82 -4.00 54.45
CA ASN A 303 -9.97 -5.22 55.24
C ASN A 303 -8.99 -6.26 54.68
N ALA A 304 -8.02 -6.59 55.53
CA ALA A 304 -7.07 -7.66 55.32
C ALA A 304 -7.77 -9.04 55.43
N ASP A 305 -7.12 -10.04 54.83
CA ASP A 305 -7.35 -11.48 54.97
C ASP A 305 -8.33 -12.14 53.97
N ALA A 306 -7.87 -12.27 52.72
CA ALA A 306 -8.15 -13.41 51.84
C ALA A 306 -7.04 -13.45 50.77
N GLU A 307 -6.59 -14.63 50.34
CA GLU A 307 -5.68 -14.78 49.19
C GLU A 307 -6.24 -14.00 48.00
N THR A 308 -5.66 -12.83 47.74
CA THR A 308 -6.18 -11.86 46.78
C THR A 308 -5.91 -12.41 45.39
N ILE A 309 -6.93 -13.04 44.79
CA ILE A 309 -7.02 -13.18 43.34
C ILE A 309 -7.03 -11.74 42.81
N GLU A 310 -5.90 -11.27 42.29
CA GLU A 310 -5.78 -9.98 41.61
C GLU A 310 -7.00 -9.82 40.68
N PRO A 311 -7.77 -8.72 40.78
CA PRO A 311 -8.86 -8.49 39.84
C PRO A 311 -8.24 -8.39 38.45
N SER A 312 -8.42 -9.45 37.64
CA SER A 312 -7.83 -9.55 36.31
C SER A 312 -8.21 -8.32 35.50
N ASP A 313 -7.20 -7.64 34.93
CA ASP A 313 -7.40 -6.42 34.13
C ASP A 313 -8.48 -6.70 33.06
N PRO A 314 -9.57 -5.92 32.98
CA PRO A 314 -10.61 -6.13 31.98
C PRO A 314 -10.08 -6.20 30.55
N TRP A 315 -8.96 -5.52 30.25
CA TRP A 315 -8.28 -5.63 28.95
C TRP A 315 -7.58 -6.99 28.78
N GLU A 316 -6.97 -7.53 29.82
CA GLU A 316 -6.37 -8.86 29.82
C GLU A 316 -7.40 -9.95 29.61
N VAL A 317 -8.54 -9.88 30.31
CA VAL A 317 -9.67 -10.80 30.11
C VAL A 317 -10.16 -10.75 28.66
N PHE A 318 -10.33 -9.54 28.11
CA PHE A 318 -10.72 -9.36 26.71
C PHE A 318 -9.72 -9.98 25.74
N CYS A 319 -8.42 -9.73 25.94
CA CYS A 319 -7.36 -10.29 25.09
C CYS A 319 -7.32 -11.82 25.14
N LEU A 320 -7.43 -12.41 26.33
CA LEU A 320 -7.44 -13.86 26.53
C LEU A 320 -8.70 -14.54 25.98
N SER A 321 -9.84 -13.84 25.96
CA SER A 321 -11.07 -14.33 25.33
C SER A 321 -11.03 -14.27 23.81
N SER A 322 -10.33 -13.28 23.24
CA SER A 322 -10.30 -13.01 21.79
C SER A 322 -9.17 -13.72 21.05
N LEU A 323 -8.13 -14.16 21.78
CA LEU A 323 -6.86 -14.64 21.21
C LEU A 323 -6.35 -15.87 21.98
N ASN A 324 -5.47 -16.65 21.34
CA ASN A 324 -4.74 -17.70 22.06
C ASN A 324 -3.78 -17.07 23.11
N PRO A 325 -3.41 -17.80 24.19
CA PRO A 325 -2.63 -17.24 25.30
C PRO A 325 -1.29 -16.61 24.90
N LEU A 326 -0.57 -17.21 23.94
CA LEU A 326 0.74 -16.68 23.50
C LEU A 326 0.59 -15.35 22.75
N THR A 327 -0.40 -15.27 21.88
CA THR A 327 -0.71 -14.06 21.11
C THR A 327 -1.29 -12.97 22.01
N ALA A 328 -2.15 -13.32 22.98
CA ALA A 328 -2.65 -12.40 24.00
C ALA A 328 -1.50 -11.77 24.82
N GLN A 329 -0.53 -12.58 25.27
CA GLN A 329 0.62 -12.07 26.00
C GLN A 329 1.47 -11.08 25.16
N ALA A 330 1.57 -11.30 23.85
CA ALA A 330 2.26 -10.38 22.96
C ALA A 330 1.52 -9.03 22.85
N VAL A 331 0.19 -9.05 22.78
CA VAL A 331 -0.66 -7.84 22.81
C VAL A 331 -0.48 -7.10 24.13
N LEU A 332 -0.57 -7.80 25.26
CA LEU A 332 -0.43 -7.20 26.59
C LEU A 332 0.92 -6.50 26.78
N ARG A 333 2.01 -7.11 26.31
CA ARG A 333 3.33 -6.47 26.35
C ARG A 333 3.38 -5.13 25.60
N VAL A 334 2.64 -4.98 24.50
CA VAL A 334 2.57 -3.72 23.77
C VAL A 334 1.87 -2.64 24.60
N THR A 335 0.78 -3.00 25.29
CA THR A 335 -0.04 -2.06 26.06
C THR A 335 0.50 -1.76 27.46
N CYS A 336 1.30 -2.66 28.06
CA CYS A 336 1.95 -2.42 29.36
C CYS A 336 3.04 -1.34 29.30
N VAL A 337 3.71 -1.17 28.16
CA VAL A 337 4.79 -0.17 27.98
C VAL A 337 4.23 1.25 27.80
N THR A 338 2.95 1.39 27.47
CA THR A 338 2.28 2.66 27.21
C THR A 338 1.50 3.24 28.38
N ASN A 339 1.54 2.60 29.57
CA ASN A 339 0.92 3.12 30.80
C ASN A 339 1.83 4.09 31.56
#